data_AF-A0A2G2M280-F1
#
_entry.id   AF-A0A2G2M280-F1
#
_cell.length_a   1.000
_cell.length_b   1.000
_cell.length_c   1.000
_cell.angle_alpha   90.00
_cell.angle_beta   90.00
_cell.angle_gamma   90.00
#
_symmetry.space_group_name_H-M   'P 1'
#
loop_
_entity.id
_entity.type
_entity.pdbx_description
1 polymer ?
#
loop_
_entity_poly.entity_id
_entity_poly.type
_entity_poly.pdbx_seq_one_letter_code
_entity_poly.pdbx_strand_id
1 'polypeptide(L)'
;MALYGRMVAAGEWRDYAIDSLRDRAVFSIFRHASELPLYRVEKIPALLHRQGQYQVLAPGNQILKRGKDLSTVLKVFDTRRFRLV
;
A
#
# COMPACT_ATOMS: atom_id res chain seq x y z
N MET A 1 7.66 -14.99 -1.49
CA MET A 1 6.60 -15.30 -2.49
C MET A 1 5.27 -15.40 -1.77
N ALA A 2 4.19 -14.69 -2.09
CA ALA A 2 3.96 -13.47 -2.85
C ALA A 2 2.72 -12.85 -2.18
N LEU A 3 2.88 -11.76 -1.41
CA LEU A 3 1.75 -11.06 -0.78
C LEU A 3 0.69 -10.69 -1.84
N TYR A 4 1.17 -10.25 -3.00
CA TYR A 4 0.41 -10.04 -4.22
C TYR A 4 -0.43 -11.26 -4.62
N GLY A 5 0.18 -12.45 -4.69
CA GLY A 5 -0.51 -13.68 -5.08
C GLY A 5 -1.61 -14.09 -4.10
N ARG A 6 -1.43 -13.86 -2.79
CA ARG A 6 -2.48 -14.13 -1.79
C ARG A 6 -3.63 -13.14 -1.87
N MET A 7 -3.36 -11.85 -2.03
CA MET A 7 -4.41 -10.82 -2.08
C MET A 7 -5.21 -10.87 -3.40
N VAL A 8 -4.54 -11.24 -4.51
CA VAL A 8 -5.20 -11.48 -5.81
C VAL A 8 -5.99 -12.79 -5.79
N ALA A 9 -5.43 -13.89 -5.26
CA ALA A 9 -6.15 -15.17 -5.18
C ALA A 9 -7.34 -15.12 -4.20
N ALA A 10 -7.30 -14.25 -3.18
CA ALA A 10 -8.42 -13.98 -2.29
C ALA A 10 -9.51 -13.09 -2.92
N GLY A 11 -9.29 -12.54 -4.13
CA GLY A 11 -10.22 -11.63 -4.81
C GLY A 11 -10.31 -10.22 -4.20
N GLU A 12 -9.44 -9.91 -3.23
CA GLU A 12 -9.45 -8.67 -2.45
C GLU A 12 -8.86 -7.49 -3.25
N TRP A 13 -7.83 -7.74 -4.06
CA TRP A 13 -7.20 -6.73 -4.91
C TRP A 13 -7.44 -7.08 -6.38
N ARG A 14 -8.30 -6.31 -7.04
CA ARG A 14 -8.66 -6.55 -8.45
C ARG A 14 -7.79 -5.80 -9.44
N ASP A 15 -7.29 -4.62 -9.04
CA ASP A 15 -6.47 -3.78 -9.92
C ASP A 15 -5.42 -3.01 -9.11
N TYR A 16 -4.36 -2.55 -9.79
CA TYR A 16 -3.32 -1.71 -9.21
C TYR A 16 -2.77 -0.71 -10.23
N ALA A 17 -2.32 0.43 -9.73
CA ALA A 17 -1.60 1.43 -10.52
C ALA A 17 -0.26 1.75 -9.86
N ILE A 18 0.74 2.03 -10.69
CA ILE A 18 2.06 2.46 -10.25
C ILE A 18 2.35 3.83 -10.85
N ASP A 19 2.42 4.83 -9.98
CA ASP A 19 2.73 6.20 -10.38
C ASP A 19 4.16 6.55 -9.93
N SER A 20 5.00 6.92 -10.89
CA SER A 20 6.36 7.42 -10.65
C SER A 20 6.36 8.94 -10.71
N LEU A 21 6.10 9.59 -9.58
CA LEU A 21 6.17 11.04 -9.46
C LEU A 21 7.61 11.50 -9.22
N ARG A 22 7.85 12.81 -9.41
CA ARG A 22 9.17 13.43 -9.26
C ARG A 22 9.78 13.22 -7.86
N ASP A 23 8.94 13.25 -6.82
CA ASP A 23 9.35 13.23 -5.41
C ASP A 23 9.06 11.89 -4.72
N ARG A 24 8.24 11.02 -5.33
CA ARG A 24 7.80 9.76 -4.73
C ARG A 24 7.32 8.75 -5.76
N ALA A 25 7.39 7.47 -5.40
CA ALA A 25 6.68 6.42 -6.11
C ALA A 25 5.42 6.03 -5.33
N VAL A 26 4.30 5.84 -6.02
CA VAL A 26 3.01 5.46 -5.43
C VAL A 26 2.56 4.15 -6.05
N PHE A 27 2.16 3.22 -5.20
CA PHE A 27 1.50 1.97 -5.58
C PHE A 27 0.07 2.02 -5.05
N SER A 28 -0.89 2.19 -5.95
CA SER A 28 -2.31 2.31 -5.63
C SER A 28 -2.99 0.95 -5.78
N ILE A 29 -3.76 0.55 -4.77
CA ILE A 29 -4.46 -0.73 -4.70
C ILE A 29 -5.96 -0.47 -4.78
N PHE A 30 -6.65 -1.10 -5.72
CA PHE A 30 -8.07 -0.90 -5.96
C PHE A 30 -8.88 -2.15 -5.65
N ARG A 31 -10.05 -1.97 -5.02
CA ARG A 31 -11.05 -3.03 -4.86
C ARG A 31 -11.87 -3.20 -6.15
N HIS A 32 -12.18 -2.10 -6.84
CA HIS A 32 -12.90 -2.06 -8.12
C HIS A 32 -12.28 -1.03 -9.07
N ALA A 33 -12.38 -1.28 -10.38
CA ALA A 33 -11.70 -0.54 -11.46
C ALA A 33 -12.12 0.94 -11.61
N SER A 34 -13.17 1.39 -10.91
CA SER A 34 -13.72 2.75 -11.00
C SER A 34 -13.81 3.48 -9.66
N GLU A 35 -13.17 2.97 -8.60
CA GLU A 35 -13.24 3.54 -7.26
C GLU A 35 -11.94 4.22 -6.83
N LEU A 36 -12.02 5.01 -5.75
CA LEU A 36 -10.84 5.52 -5.05
C LEU A 36 -9.97 4.35 -4.58
N PRO A 37 -8.63 4.48 -4.61
CA PRO A 37 -7.75 3.42 -4.16
C PRO A 37 -8.02 3.10 -2.69
N LEU A 38 -8.23 1.81 -2.41
CA LEU A 38 -8.46 1.29 -1.07
C LEU A 38 -7.23 1.48 -0.20
N TYR A 39 -6.04 1.29 -0.78
CA TYR A 39 -4.77 1.58 -0.12
C TYR A 39 -3.79 2.20 -1.11
N ARG A 40 -2.85 2.98 -0.57
CA ARG A 40 -1.68 3.43 -1.31
C ARG A 40 -0.42 3.13 -0.53
N VAL A 41 0.58 2.59 -1.21
CA VAL A 41 1.93 2.44 -0.66
C VAL A 41 2.81 3.48 -1.34
N GLU A 42 3.34 4.40 -0.57
CA GLU A 42 4.23 5.44 -1.10
C GLU A 42 5.67 5.20 -0.66
N LYS A 43 6.61 5.42 -1.57
CA LYS A 43 8.03 5.55 -1.29
C LYS A 43 8.44 7.00 -1.52
N ILE A 44 8.78 7.70 -0.45
CA ILE A 44 9.24 9.09 -0.44
C ILE A 44 10.71 9.13 0.02
N PRO A 45 11.69 9.17 -0.91
CA PRO A 45 13.12 9.11 -0.58
C PRO A 45 13.56 10.21 0.39
N ALA A 46 12.95 11.40 0.31
CA ALA A 46 13.24 12.52 1.22
C ALA A 46 12.98 12.20 2.71
N LEU A 47 12.18 11.16 3.02
CA LEU A 47 11.87 10.74 4.38
C LEU A 47 12.76 9.59 4.89
N LEU A 48 13.75 9.14 4.11
CA LEU A 48 14.62 8.00 4.47
C LEU A 48 15.25 8.14 5.86
N HIS A 49 15.79 9.32 6.17
CA HIS A 49 16.46 9.63 7.44
C HIS A 49 15.50 10.13 8.54
N ARG A 50 14.20 10.24 8.24
CA ARG A 50 13.15 10.68 9.17
C ARG A 50 12.46 9.45 9.77
N GLN A 51 11.13 9.38 9.66
CA GLN A 51 10.30 8.24 10.09
C GLN A 51 10.33 7.05 9.10
N GLY A 52 11.13 7.15 8.03
CA GLY A 52 11.28 6.12 7.00
C GLY A 52 10.66 6.52 5.67
N GLN A 53 11.22 5.98 4.58
CA GLN A 53 10.81 6.33 3.22
C GLN A 53 9.52 5.65 2.76
N TYR A 54 9.02 4.62 3.45
CA TYR A 54 7.80 3.91 3.06
C TYR A 54 6.63 4.25 3.96
N GLN A 55 5.45 4.41 3.38
CA GLN A 55 4.20 4.58 4.10
C GLN A 55 3.04 3.86 3.42
N VAL A 56 2.11 3.34 4.23
CA VAL A 56 0.85 2.75 3.77
C VAL A 56 -0.28 3.68 4.20
N LEU A 57 -1.09 4.10 3.25
CA LEU A 57 -2.25 4.96 3.47
C LEU A 57 -3.55 4.22 3.16
N ALA A 58 -4.58 4.51 3.94
CA ALA A 58 -5.98 4.19 3.67
C ALA A 58 -6.65 5.36 2.92
N PRO A 59 -7.95 5.25 2.54
CA PRO A 59 -8.68 6.34 1.92
C PRO A 59 -8.68 7.59 2.81
N GLY A 60 -8.70 8.78 2.20
CA GLY A 60 -8.60 10.05 2.92
C GLY A 60 -7.21 10.37 3.48
N ASN A 61 -6.14 9.76 2.93
CA ASN A 61 -4.74 9.97 3.35
C ASN A 61 -4.45 9.56 4.81
N GLN A 62 -5.29 8.73 5.42
CA GLN A 62 -5.01 8.20 6.75
C GLN A 62 -3.80 7.26 6.70
N ILE A 63 -2.75 7.56 7.48
CA ILE A 63 -1.54 6.74 7.54
C ILE A 63 -1.80 5.53 8.44
N LEU A 64 -1.74 4.33 7.85
CA LEU A 64 -1.85 3.08 8.60
C LEU A 64 -0.50 2.65 9.19
N LYS A 65 0.58 2.87 8.44
CA LYS A 65 1.94 2.50 8.87
C LYS A 65 3.01 3.29 8.13
N ARG A 66 4.14 3.53 8.81
CA ARG A 66 5.38 4.09 8.25
C ARG A 66 6.58 3.21 8.61
N GLY A 67 7.61 3.23 7.78
CA GLY A 67 8.83 2.47 8.03
C GLY A 67 9.95 2.73 7.04
N LYS A 68 11.15 2.32 7.42
CA LYS A 68 12.35 2.39 6.56
C LYS A 68 12.39 1.28 5.51
N ASP A 69 11.66 0.20 5.76
CA ASP A 69 11.63 -1.01 4.95
C ASP A 69 10.21 -1.32 4.47
N LEU A 70 10.11 -1.73 3.20
CA LEU A 70 8.87 -2.08 2.54
C LEU A 70 8.21 -3.29 3.21
N SER A 71 8.99 -4.33 3.54
CA SER A 71 8.43 -5.56 4.12
C SER A 71 7.75 -5.28 5.47
N THR A 72 8.35 -4.39 6.26
CA THR A 72 7.84 -3.97 7.57
C THR A 72 6.52 -3.22 7.48
N VAL A 73 6.36 -2.34 6.48
CA VAL A 73 5.09 -1.63 6.29
C VAL A 73 4.02 -2.54 5.70
N LEU A 74 4.36 -3.47 4.80
CA LEU A 74 3.38 -4.38 4.20
C LEU A 74 2.73 -5.34 5.19
N LYS A 75 3.34 -5.57 6.36
CA LYS A 75 2.75 -6.33 7.47
C LYS A 75 1.39 -5.81 7.94
N VAL A 76 0.96 -4.59 7.56
CA VAL A 76 -0.43 -4.19 7.85
C VAL A 76 -1.37 -5.24 7.28
N PHE A 77 -1.15 -5.69 6.04
CA PHE A 77 -2.05 -6.59 5.33
C PHE A 77 -2.03 -8.04 5.82
N ASP A 78 -1.01 -8.45 6.58
CA ASP A 78 -0.90 -9.83 7.09
C ASP A 78 -1.80 -10.11 8.31
N THR A 79 -2.35 -9.08 8.95
CA THR A 79 -3.14 -9.24 10.18
C THR A 79 -4.60 -9.56 9.82
N ARG A 80 -5.28 -10.46 10.56
CA ARG A 80 -6.69 -10.91 10.38
C ARG A 80 -7.77 -9.80 10.31
N ARG A 81 -7.40 -8.51 10.28
CA ARG A 81 -8.29 -7.36 10.08
C ARG A 81 -8.68 -7.11 8.63
N PHE A 82 -7.96 -7.68 7.66
CA PHE A 82 -8.29 -7.56 6.23
C PHE A 82 -9.06 -8.81 5.80
N ARG A 83 -10.28 -8.95 6.33
CA ARG A 83 -11.31 -9.83 5.80
C ARG A 83 -12.44 -8.89 5.41
N LEU A 84 -12.41 -8.36 4.20
CA LEU A 84 -13.50 -7.55 3.71
C LEU A 84 -14.51 -8.53 3.08
N VAL A 85 -15.67 -8.62 3.73
CA VAL A 85 -16.87 -9.29 3.20
C VAL A 85 -17.21 -8.85 1.79
#